data_AF-A0A651FQS7-F1
#
_entry.id   AF-A0A651FQS7-F1
#
_cell.length_a   1.000
_cell.length_b   1.000
_cell.length_c   1.000
_cell.angle_alpha   90.00
_cell.angle_beta   90.00
_cell.angle_gamma   90.00
#
_symmetry.space_group_name_H-M   'P 1'
#
loop_
_entity.id
_entity.type
_entity.pdbx_description
1 polymer ?
#
loop_
_entity_poly.entity_id
_entity_poly.type
_entity_poly.pdbx_seq_one_letter_code
_entity_poly.pdbx_strand_id
1 'polypeptide(L)'
;MRKKQKPNAAPPRFLEKGEISDDLAAVGPEKPVGYDNLRAMRHWRAEDIAALRENLENRGLKTLLLKEKDCAMRHGALYAYDEKALQKLLTQRADILHKNGWPSEPEEFIRKIAREWVPEKTPLFDTIADTFNNRAHPGRTDVKVPKTHHHFSKQYLDCLREREKNPRSNRRCSPP
;
A
#
# COMPACT_ATOMS: atom_id res chain seq x y z
N MET A 1 23.21 -32.94 21.74
CA MET A 1 23.48 -31.82 20.81
C MET A 1 22.18 -31.06 20.55
N ARG A 2 21.99 -29.89 21.16
CA ARG A 2 20.79 -29.04 20.97
C ARG A 2 21.18 -27.85 20.06
N LYS A 3 20.46 -27.69 18.95
CA LYS A 3 20.68 -26.63 17.95
C LYS A 3 20.46 -25.26 18.60
N LYS A 4 21.47 -24.38 18.52
CA LYS A 4 21.35 -22.97 18.89
C LYS A 4 20.42 -22.28 17.90
N GLN A 5 19.24 -21.89 18.36
CA GLN A 5 18.31 -21.04 17.63
C GLN A 5 18.90 -19.62 17.64
N LYS A 6 19.29 -19.10 16.47
CA LYS A 6 19.72 -17.71 16.33
C LYS A 6 18.51 -16.82 16.65
N PRO A 7 18.65 -15.78 17.49
CA PRO A 7 17.57 -14.80 17.66
C PRO A 7 17.34 -14.12 16.31
N ASN A 8 16.13 -14.24 15.79
CA ASN A 8 15.67 -13.44 14.66
C ASN A 8 15.87 -11.97 15.04
N ALA A 9 16.62 -11.25 14.21
CA ALA A 9 16.85 -9.83 14.37
C ALA A 9 15.50 -9.10 14.46
N ALA A 10 15.24 -8.48 15.61
CA ALA A 10 14.23 -7.45 15.70
C ALA A 10 14.68 -6.26 14.82
N PRO A 11 13.79 -5.60 14.06
CA PRO A 11 14.15 -4.35 13.41
C PRO A 11 14.36 -3.27 14.51
N PRO A 12 15.44 -2.47 14.46
CA PRO A 12 15.70 -1.49 15.50
C PRO A 12 15.07 -0.12 15.21
N ARG A 13 14.53 0.45 16.30
CA ARG A 13 14.38 1.87 16.71
C ARG A 13 12.99 2.54 16.65
N PHE A 14 12.41 2.55 17.86
CA PHE A 14 11.84 3.68 18.61
C PHE A 14 10.98 4.69 17.85
N LEU A 15 9.67 4.49 17.95
CA LEU A 15 8.70 5.57 17.97
C LEU A 15 7.99 5.49 19.32
N GLU A 16 7.81 6.63 19.97
CA GLU A 16 7.17 6.70 21.27
C GLU A 16 5.70 6.25 21.18
N LYS A 17 5.15 5.90 22.34
CA LYS A 17 3.76 5.44 22.49
C LYS A 17 2.82 6.56 22.06
N GLY A 18 2.20 6.45 20.87
CA GLY A 18 1.18 7.40 20.40
C GLY A 18 1.37 7.98 18.99
N GLU A 19 2.42 7.61 18.25
CA GLU A 19 2.62 8.16 16.90
C GLU A 19 1.88 7.35 15.83
N ILE A 20 0.98 8.04 15.12
CA ILE A 20 0.38 7.54 13.88
C ILE A 20 1.51 7.16 12.94
N SER A 21 1.45 5.96 12.33
CA SER A 21 2.39 5.58 11.26
C SER A 21 2.55 6.71 10.25
N ASP A 22 3.79 7.05 9.87
CA ASP A 22 4.12 8.10 8.88
C ASP A 22 3.23 8.00 7.63
N ASP A 23 2.85 6.77 7.26
CA ASP A 23 1.98 6.51 6.14
C ASP A 23 0.57 7.10 6.30
N LEU A 24 -0.06 6.87 7.46
CA LEU A 24 -1.38 7.38 7.84
C LEU A 24 -1.33 8.86 8.23
N ALA A 25 -0.22 9.32 8.81
CA ALA A 25 -0.01 10.72 9.15
C ALA A 25 0.01 11.60 7.89
N ALA A 26 0.67 11.14 6.83
CA ALA A 26 0.83 11.87 5.58
C ALA A 26 -0.42 11.96 4.68
N VAL A 27 -1.55 11.34 5.07
CA VAL A 27 -2.77 11.35 4.24
C VAL A 27 -3.35 12.75 4.12
N GLY A 28 -3.70 13.14 2.89
CA GLY A 28 -4.26 14.44 2.55
C GLY A 28 -4.31 14.66 1.03
N PRO A 29 -4.42 15.92 0.56
CA PRO A 29 -4.61 16.24 -0.85
C PRO A 29 -3.55 15.70 -1.80
N GLU A 30 -2.29 15.59 -1.35
CA GLU A 30 -1.16 15.10 -2.17
C GLU A 30 -0.96 13.59 -2.08
N LYS A 31 -1.41 12.97 -0.97
CA LYS A 31 -1.36 11.54 -0.72
C LYS A 31 -2.76 11.06 -0.33
N PRO A 32 -3.62 10.75 -1.31
CA PRO A 32 -5.03 10.48 -1.05
C PRO A 32 -5.30 9.30 -0.11
N VAL A 33 -4.40 8.31 -0.04
CA VAL A 33 -4.61 7.09 0.75
C VAL A 33 -3.34 6.75 1.54
N GLY A 34 -3.55 6.29 2.77
CA GLY A 34 -2.56 5.62 3.59
C GLY A 34 -3.16 4.42 4.29
N TYR A 35 -2.30 3.50 4.73
CA TYR A 35 -2.73 2.32 5.47
C TYR A 35 -1.67 1.85 6.45
N ASP A 36 -2.11 1.09 7.44
CA ASP A 36 -1.19 0.27 8.22
C ASP A 36 -1.85 -1.08 8.58
N ASN A 37 -1.04 -2.05 8.95
CA ASN A 37 -1.48 -3.38 9.35
C ASN A 37 -1.85 -3.40 10.84
N LEU A 38 -2.97 -4.05 11.18
CA LEU A 38 -3.47 -4.05 12.56
C LEU A 38 -2.55 -4.77 13.54
N ARG A 39 -1.72 -5.69 13.04
CA ARG A 39 -0.75 -6.40 13.89
C ARG A 39 0.29 -5.43 14.45
N ALA A 40 0.89 -4.60 13.60
CA ALA A 40 1.91 -3.62 13.97
C ALA A 40 1.32 -2.59 14.92
N MET A 41 0.15 -2.05 14.60
CA MET A 41 -0.56 -1.10 15.47
C MET A 41 -0.76 -1.67 16.88
N ARG A 42 -1.34 -2.89 16.97
CA ARG A 42 -1.68 -3.49 18.28
C ARG A 42 -0.49 -4.03 19.05
N HIS A 43 0.43 -4.72 18.37
CA HIS A 43 1.47 -5.49 19.05
C HIS A 43 2.79 -4.73 19.20
N TRP A 44 3.10 -3.81 18.28
CA TRP A 44 4.38 -3.11 18.28
C TRP A 44 4.25 -1.68 18.76
N ARG A 45 3.12 -1.02 18.50
CA ARG A 45 2.90 0.39 18.88
C ARG A 45 1.86 0.58 19.98
N ALA A 46 1.16 -0.49 20.38
CA ALA A 46 0.11 -0.47 21.40
C ALA A 46 -0.94 0.64 21.15
N GLU A 47 -1.23 0.90 19.88
CA GLU A 47 -2.19 1.93 19.46
C GLU A 47 -3.62 1.50 19.78
N ASP A 48 -4.39 2.44 20.32
CA ASP A 48 -5.83 2.32 20.36
C ASP A 48 -6.39 2.68 18.96
N ILE A 49 -6.82 1.64 18.23
CA ILE A 49 -7.37 1.77 16.89
C ILE A 49 -8.61 2.68 16.87
N ALA A 50 -9.41 2.69 17.93
CA ALA A 50 -10.60 3.54 17.99
C ALA A 50 -10.20 5.02 18.09
N ALA A 51 -9.29 5.35 19.02
CA ALA A 51 -8.77 6.70 19.17
C ALA A 51 -8.02 7.18 17.92
N LEU A 52 -7.27 6.29 17.26
CA LEU A 52 -6.60 6.61 16.00
C LEU A 52 -7.59 6.96 14.89
N ARG A 53 -8.68 6.19 14.75
CA ARG A 53 -9.72 6.47 13.76
C ARG A 53 -10.40 7.80 14.04
N GLU A 54 -10.75 8.07 15.29
CA GLU A 54 -11.32 9.34 15.70
C GLU A 54 -10.38 10.52 15.37
N ASN A 55 -9.08 10.38 15.63
CA ASN A 55 -8.08 11.39 15.26
C ASN A 55 -8.07 11.67 13.74
N LEU A 56 -8.03 10.61 12.93
CA LEU A 56 -8.04 10.73 11.47
C LEU A 56 -9.36 11.36 10.96
N GLU A 57 -10.49 10.98 11.55
CA GLU A 57 -11.81 11.52 11.22
C GLU A 57 -11.93 13.01 11.63
N ASN A 58 -11.37 13.41 12.76
CA ASN A 58 -11.27 14.81 13.19
C ASN A 58 -10.40 15.67 12.25
N ARG A 59 -9.49 15.05 11.50
CA ARG A 59 -8.75 15.70 10.41
C ARG A 59 -9.54 15.80 9.10
N GLY A 60 -10.79 15.32 9.08
CA GLY A 60 -11.66 15.30 7.91
C GLY A 60 -11.42 14.12 6.97
N LEU A 61 -10.66 13.11 7.40
CA LEU A 61 -10.40 11.91 6.61
C LEU A 61 -11.49 10.87 6.83
N LYS A 62 -11.70 10.01 5.83
CA LYS A 62 -12.49 8.79 5.99
C LYS A 62 -11.60 7.66 6.44
N THR A 63 -12.12 6.76 7.27
CA THR A 63 -11.40 5.57 7.71
C THR A 63 -12.13 4.29 7.31
N LEU A 64 -11.35 3.25 6.99
CA LEU A 64 -11.89 1.95 6.68
C LEU A 64 -11.08 0.86 7.39
N LEU A 65 -11.71 0.21 8.36
CA LEU A 65 -11.13 -0.91 9.10
C LEU A 65 -11.52 -2.23 8.43
N LEU A 66 -10.54 -2.91 7.84
CA LEU A 66 -10.71 -4.20 7.19
C LEU A 66 -10.15 -5.31 8.07
N LYS A 67 -10.95 -6.35 8.31
CA LYS A 67 -10.51 -7.55 9.03
C LYS A 67 -9.79 -8.51 8.08
N GLU A 68 -9.18 -9.55 8.62
CA GLU A 68 -8.46 -10.58 7.85
C GLU A 68 -9.32 -11.16 6.70
N LYS A 69 -10.61 -11.44 6.95
CA LYS A 69 -11.52 -11.96 5.91
C LYS A 69 -11.81 -10.96 4.77
N ASP A 70 -11.51 -9.68 4.97
CA ASP A 70 -11.91 -8.59 4.09
C ASP A 70 -10.73 -8.02 3.29
N CYS A 71 -9.50 -8.49 3.51
CA CYS A 71 -8.28 -8.04 2.82
C CYS A 71 -7.24 -9.15 2.69
N ALA A 72 -6.25 -8.97 1.82
CA ALA A 72 -5.14 -9.90 1.63
C ALA A 72 -4.16 -9.94 2.82
N MET A 73 -4.31 -9.03 3.79
CA MET A 73 -3.46 -8.95 4.98
C MET A 73 -3.98 -9.87 6.07
N ARG A 74 -3.14 -10.83 6.49
CA ARG A 74 -3.45 -11.86 7.50
C ARG A 74 -4.00 -11.33 8.83
N HIS A 75 -3.75 -10.08 9.18
CA HIS A 75 -4.21 -9.50 10.45
C HIS A 75 -5.23 -8.38 10.28
N GLY A 76 -5.68 -8.11 9.05
CA GLY A 76 -6.45 -6.91 8.74
C GLY A 76 -5.58 -5.65 8.66
N ALA A 77 -6.22 -4.55 8.27
CA ALA A 77 -5.60 -3.25 8.09
C ALA A 77 -6.56 -2.11 8.40
N LEU A 78 -6.01 -0.98 8.79
CA LEU A 78 -6.71 0.29 8.82
C LEU A 78 -6.25 1.11 7.61
N TYR A 79 -7.21 1.56 6.81
CA TYR A 79 -7.00 2.55 5.76
C TYR A 79 -7.55 3.89 6.22
N ALA A 80 -6.85 4.96 5.82
CA ALA A 80 -7.34 6.33 5.90
C ALA A 80 -7.24 6.97 4.53
N TYR A 81 -8.21 7.80 4.17
CA TYR A 81 -8.21 8.46 2.87
C TYR A 81 -8.88 9.83 2.90
N ASP A 82 -8.34 10.73 2.09
CA ASP A 82 -9.00 11.99 1.72
C ASP A 82 -9.96 11.70 0.57
N GLU A 83 -11.26 11.68 0.88
CA GLU A 83 -12.32 11.33 -0.06
C GLU A 83 -12.34 12.22 -1.30
N LYS A 84 -12.12 13.53 -1.15
CA LYS A 84 -12.15 14.48 -2.27
C LYS A 84 -10.92 14.32 -3.15
N ALA A 85 -9.74 14.17 -2.55
CA ALA A 85 -8.50 13.97 -3.28
C ALA A 85 -8.51 12.64 -4.03
N LEU A 86 -8.99 11.57 -3.38
CA LEU A 86 -9.13 10.26 -3.99
C LEU A 86 -10.15 10.30 -5.14
N GLN A 87 -11.35 10.86 -4.91
CA GLN A 87 -12.36 10.98 -5.97
C GLN A 87 -11.83 11.73 -7.19
N LYS A 88 -11.14 12.85 -6.98
CA LYS A 88 -10.53 13.63 -8.06
C LYS A 88 -9.55 12.78 -8.88
N LEU A 89 -8.68 12.01 -8.22
CA LEU A 89 -7.74 11.12 -8.88
C LEU A 89 -8.45 10.01 -9.66
N LEU A 90 -9.47 9.38 -9.07
CA LEU A 90 -10.24 8.31 -9.71
C LEU A 90 -10.99 8.83 -10.95
N THR A 91 -11.56 10.03 -10.89
CA THR A 91 -12.19 10.68 -12.04
C THR A 91 -11.18 10.98 -13.16
N GLN A 92 -9.97 11.42 -12.81
CA GLN A 92 -8.89 11.66 -13.79
C GLN A 92 -8.38 10.39 -14.47
N ARG A 93 -8.59 9.23 -13.83
CA ARG A 93 -8.15 7.90 -14.31
C ARG A 93 -9.32 6.98 -14.69
N ALA A 94 -10.50 7.55 -14.90
CA ALA A 94 -11.73 6.80 -15.10
C ALA A 94 -11.66 5.83 -16.29
N ASP A 95 -10.96 6.20 -17.36
CA ASP A 95 -10.73 5.35 -18.53
C ASP A 95 -9.94 4.08 -18.18
N ILE A 96 -8.87 4.21 -17.38
CA ILE A 96 -8.04 3.11 -16.90
C ILE A 96 -8.86 2.21 -15.98
N LEU A 97 -9.60 2.79 -15.04
CA LEU A 97 -10.44 2.04 -14.09
C LEU A 97 -11.51 1.25 -14.84
N HIS A 98 -12.26 1.90 -15.72
CA HIS A 98 -13.31 1.28 -16.53
C HIS A 98 -12.77 0.13 -17.39
N LYS A 99 -11.65 0.35 -18.10
CA LYS A 99 -11.02 -0.68 -18.95
C LYS A 99 -10.61 -1.93 -18.17
N ASN A 100 -10.28 -1.79 -16.89
CA ASN A 100 -9.86 -2.91 -16.04
C ASN A 100 -11.02 -3.45 -15.17
N GLY A 101 -12.23 -2.90 -15.26
CA GLY A 101 -13.35 -3.28 -14.40
C GLY A 101 -13.12 -2.92 -12.92
N TRP A 102 -12.43 -1.79 -12.67
CA TRP A 102 -12.19 -1.26 -11.33
C TRP A 102 -13.22 -0.19 -10.97
N PRO A 103 -13.63 -0.13 -9.69
CA PRO A 103 -14.61 0.85 -9.22
C PRO A 103 -14.01 2.26 -9.26
N SER A 104 -14.88 3.24 -9.50
CA SER A 104 -14.54 4.68 -9.48
C SER A 104 -14.93 5.36 -8.17
N GLU A 105 -15.66 4.65 -7.29
CA GLU A 105 -16.06 5.14 -5.98
C GLU A 105 -14.94 4.90 -4.94
N PRO A 106 -14.56 5.91 -4.14
CA PRO A 106 -13.41 5.88 -3.24
C PRO A 106 -13.38 4.66 -2.30
N GLU A 107 -14.46 4.37 -1.59
CA GLU A 107 -14.50 3.27 -0.63
C GLU A 107 -14.40 1.91 -1.33
N GLU A 108 -15.16 1.70 -2.41
CA GLU A 108 -15.14 0.46 -3.19
C GLU A 108 -13.76 0.20 -3.79
N PHE A 109 -13.10 1.25 -4.27
CA PHE A 109 -11.74 1.21 -4.77
C PHE A 109 -10.74 0.78 -3.70
N ILE A 110 -10.80 1.34 -2.49
CA ILE A 110 -9.94 0.92 -1.38
C ILE A 110 -10.20 -0.54 -1.01
N ARG A 111 -11.48 -0.97 -0.93
CA ARG A 111 -11.84 -2.37 -0.67
C ARG A 111 -11.25 -3.30 -1.73
N LYS A 112 -11.24 -2.89 -3.00
CA LYS A 112 -10.64 -3.69 -4.08
C LYS A 112 -9.11 -3.73 -3.99
N ILE A 113 -8.43 -2.60 -3.75
CA ILE A 113 -6.98 -2.56 -3.49
C ILE A 113 -6.59 -3.51 -2.36
N ALA A 114 -7.35 -3.47 -1.26
CA ALA A 114 -7.03 -4.27 -0.09
C ALA A 114 -7.12 -5.79 -0.34
N ARG A 115 -7.83 -6.22 -1.39
CA ARG A 115 -8.09 -7.63 -1.72
C ARG A 115 -7.29 -8.14 -2.92
N GLU A 116 -7.03 -7.27 -3.88
CA GLU A 116 -6.50 -7.66 -5.18
C GLU A 116 -5.09 -7.13 -5.42
N TRP A 117 -4.22 -8.03 -5.86
CA TRP A 117 -2.88 -7.65 -6.32
C TRP A 117 -2.95 -7.19 -7.78
N VAL A 118 -2.51 -5.96 -8.05
CA VAL A 118 -2.40 -5.44 -9.41
C VAL A 118 -1.00 -5.70 -9.97
N PRO A 119 -0.87 -6.28 -11.18
CA PRO A 119 0.41 -6.41 -11.84
C PRO A 119 1.12 -5.07 -12.04
N GLU A 120 2.34 -4.95 -11.55
CA GLU A 120 3.29 -3.90 -11.90
C GLU A 120 3.54 -3.82 -13.41
N LYS A 121 4.01 -2.66 -13.85
CA LYS A 121 4.22 -2.26 -15.24
C LYS A 121 2.90 -2.22 -16.02
N THR A 122 1.83 -1.78 -15.35
CA THR A 122 0.52 -1.54 -15.96
C THR A 122 0.00 -0.14 -15.59
N PRO A 123 -0.81 0.51 -16.45
CA PRO A 123 -1.42 1.80 -16.12
C PRO A 123 -2.31 1.79 -14.86
N LEU A 124 -2.90 0.63 -14.56
CA LEU A 124 -3.68 0.44 -13.33
C LEU A 124 -2.77 0.46 -12.09
N PHE A 125 -1.59 -0.17 -12.16
CA PHE A 125 -0.61 -0.08 -11.08
C PHE A 125 -0.16 1.37 -10.86
N ASP A 126 0.05 2.13 -11.93
CA ASP A 126 0.43 3.55 -11.82
C ASP A 126 -0.67 4.37 -11.12
N THR A 127 -1.92 4.07 -11.42
CA THR A 127 -3.09 4.69 -10.76
C THR A 127 -3.10 4.41 -9.26
N ILE A 128 -2.84 3.16 -8.86
CA ILE A 128 -2.72 2.78 -7.44
C ILE A 128 -1.49 3.43 -6.82
N ALA A 129 -0.36 3.49 -7.52
CA ALA A 129 0.84 4.15 -7.00
C ALA A 129 0.59 5.66 -6.77
N ASP A 130 -0.16 6.32 -7.65
CA ASP A 130 -0.56 7.72 -7.48
C ASP A 130 -1.41 7.92 -6.21
N THR A 131 -2.28 6.96 -5.84
CA THR A 131 -3.13 7.08 -4.64
C THR A 131 -2.31 7.08 -3.33
N PHE A 132 -1.16 6.42 -3.32
CA PHE A 132 -0.23 6.37 -2.19
C PHE A 132 0.92 7.38 -2.33
N ASN A 133 0.87 8.27 -3.32
CA ASN A 133 1.95 9.19 -3.69
C ASN A 133 3.31 8.48 -3.94
N ASN A 134 3.27 7.25 -4.45
CA ASN A 134 4.45 6.41 -4.68
C ASN A 134 4.99 6.56 -6.12
N ARG A 135 5.29 7.81 -6.52
CA ARG A 135 5.67 8.16 -7.90
C ARG A 135 7.03 7.61 -8.34
N ALA A 136 7.90 7.25 -7.40
CA ALA A 136 9.22 6.71 -7.68
C ALA A 136 9.26 5.17 -7.71
N HIS A 137 8.12 4.48 -7.55
CA HIS A 137 8.11 3.03 -7.45
C HIS A 137 8.59 2.37 -8.76
N PRO A 138 9.57 1.44 -8.72
CA PRO A 138 10.14 0.83 -9.92
C PRO A 138 9.13 -0.03 -10.70
N GLY A 139 8.03 -0.42 -10.05
CA GLY A 139 6.91 -1.11 -10.68
C GLY A 139 6.06 -0.23 -11.60
N ARG A 140 6.26 1.09 -11.63
CA ARG A 140 5.48 1.96 -12.52
C ARG A 140 5.90 1.86 -13.98
N THR A 141 4.99 2.19 -14.91
CA THR A 141 5.31 2.17 -16.35
C THR A 141 6.26 3.29 -16.77
N ASP A 142 6.19 4.44 -16.11
CA ASP A 142 6.99 5.65 -16.38
C ASP A 142 8.34 5.66 -15.65
N VAL A 143 8.60 4.70 -14.77
CA VAL A 143 9.86 4.58 -14.01
C VAL A 143 10.72 3.45 -14.57
N LYS A 144 11.94 3.77 -15.00
CA LYS A 144 12.92 2.76 -15.42
C LYS A 144 13.35 1.90 -14.25
N VAL A 145 13.32 0.58 -14.41
CA VAL A 145 13.72 -0.33 -13.32
C VAL A 145 15.23 -0.21 -13.04
N PRO A 146 15.64 0.09 -11.80
CA PRO A 146 17.06 0.21 -11.46
C PRO A 146 17.73 -1.17 -11.44
N LYS A 147 19.07 -1.18 -11.62
CA LYS A 147 19.86 -2.42 -11.52
C LYS A 147 19.88 -2.96 -10.08
N THR A 148 19.93 -2.07 -9.11
CA THR A 148 19.96 -2.35 -7.67
C THR A 148 19.09 -1.34 -6.94
N HIS A 149 18.51 -1.75 -5.82
CA HIS A 149 17.75 -0.88 -4.93
C HIS A 149 17.86 -1.40 -3.50
N HIS A 150 17.98 -0.53 -2.51
CA HIS A 150 18.18 -0.95 -1.12
C HIS A 150 16.89 -1.50 -0.48
N HIS A 151 15.72 -1.06 -0.95
CA HIS A 151 14.43 -1.59 -0.49
C HIS A 151 13.89 -2.78 -1.28
N PHE A 152 14.42 -3.07 -2.47
CA PHE A 152 13.88 -4.14 -3.32
C PHE A 152 14.92 -5.23 -3.56
N SER A 153 14.48 -6.48 -3.46
CA SER A 153 15.34 -7.62 -3.75
C SER A 153 15.78 -7.62 -5.21
N LYS A 154 16.97 -8.18 -5.48
CA LYS A 154 17.46 -8.37 -6.85
C LYS A 154 16.46 -9.17 -7.70
N GLN A 155 15.86 -10.21 -7.13
CA GLN A 155 14.87 -11.06 -7.78
C GLN A 155 13.63 -10.27 -8.23
N TYR A 156 13.15 -9.36 -7.37
CA TYR A 156 12.04 -8.48 -7.71
C TYR A 156 12.39 -7.55 -8.89
N LEU A 157 13.56 -6.90 -8.83
CA LEU A 157 14.03 -6.01 -9.89
C LEU A 157 14.31 -6.74 -11.22
N ASP A 158 14.81 -7.98 -11.17
CA ASP A 158 14.97 -8.84 -12.34
C ASP A 158 13.59 -9.14 -12.97
N CYS A 159 12.59 -9.51 -12.16
CA CYS A 159 11.22 -9.74 -12.64
C CYS A 159 10.58 -8.49 -13.28
N LEU A 160 10.75 -7.32 -12.65
CA LEU A 160 10.24 -6.06 -13.23
C LEU A 160 10.90 -5.73 -14.58
N ARG A 161 12.20 -6.00 -14.73
CA ARG A 161 12.90 -5.83 -16.02
C ARG A 161 12.40 -6.79 -17.09
N GLU A 162 12.05 -8.02 -16.73
CA GLU A 162 11.40 -8.95 -17.66
C GLU A 162 10.04 -8.42 -18.13
N ARG A 163 9.24 -7.85 -17.22
CA ARG A 163 7.95 -7.23 -17.56
C ARG A 163 8.08 -5.97 -18.42
N GLU A 164 9.08 -5.14 -18.14
CA GLU A 164 9.36 -3.95 -18.96
C GLU A 164 9.64 -4.34 -20.43
N LYS A 165 10.30 -5.49 -20.64
CA LYS A 165 10.54 -6.05 -21.99
C LYS A 165 9.35 -6.81 -22.57
N ASN A 166 8.53 -7.44 -21.72
CA ASN A 166 7.35 -8.21 -22.11
C ASN A 166 6.14 -7.88 -21.23
N PRO A 167 5.38 -6.81 -21.56
CA PRO A 167 4.24 -6.36 -20.76
C PRO A 167 3.08 -7.35 -20.68
N ARG A 168 3.07 -8.41 -21.52
CA ARG A 168 2.05 -9.47 -21.52
C ARG A 168 2.37 -10.63 -20.56
N SER A 169 3.48 -10.56 -19.84
CA SER A 169 3.87 -11.62 -18.91
C SER A 169 2.97 -11.67 -17.67
N ASN A 170 2.30 -12.80 -17.47
CA ASN A 170 1.49 -13.07 -16.27
C ASN A 170 2.31 -13.51 -15.05
N ARG A 171 3.65 -13.56 -15.16
CA ARG A 171 4.53 -13.90 -14.05
C ARG A 171 4.39 -12.85 -12.95
N ARG A 172 3.97 -13.23 -11.75
CA ARG A 172 3.91 -12.32 -10.60
C ARG A 172 5.32 -11.99 -10.15
N CYS A 173 5.60 -10.70 -10.00
CA CYS A 173 6.79 -10.27 -9.28
C CYS A 173 6.45 -10.33 -7.80
N SER A 174 7.06 -11.26 -7.07
CA SER A 174 6.90 -11.30 -5.62
C SER A 174 7.67 -10.11 -5.05
N PRO A 175 7.00 -9.11 -4.46
CA PRO A 175 7.72 -8.13 -3.65
C PRO A 175 8.44 -8.86 -2.49
N PRO A 176 9.50 -8.26 -1.93
CA PRO A 176 10.19 -8.81 -0.76
C PRO A 176 9.27 -8.97 0.45
#